data_AF-A0A2G5UDN5-F1
#
_entry.id   AF-A0A2G5UDN5-F1
#
_cell.length_a   1.000
_cell.length_b   1.000
_cell.length_c   1.000
_cell.angle_alpha   90.00
_cell.angle_beta   90.00
_cell.angle_gamma   90.00
#
_symmetry.space_group_name_H-M   'P 1'
#
loop_
_entity.id
_entity.type
_entity.pdbx_description
1 polymer ?
#
loop_
_entity_poly.entity_id
_entity_poly.type
_entity_poly.pdbx_seq_one_letter_code
_entity_poly.pdbx_strand_id
1 'polypeptide(L)'
;MACLKKAQLLFFRDPLSRFIWQYVFPLQFALGLLGNSLNLWVLASDEVPNIASDMLAAVSFCDLAFLLVMLPHCLAAFDTIAYDVTFR
;
A
#
# COMPACT_ATOMS: atom_id res chain seq x y z
N MET A 1 34.23 10.11 15.01
CA MET A 1 32.96 9.53 14.54
C MET A 1 32.24 10.59 13.72
N ALA A 2 32.15 10.42 12.40
CA ALA A 2 31.45 11.36 11.54
C ALA A 2 29.94 11.12 11.68
N CYS A 3 29.21 12.11 12.21
CA CYS A 3 27.75 12.08 12.21
C CYS A 3 27.24 12.05 10.77
N LEU A 4 26.67 10.91 10.36
CA LEU A 4 26.04 10.74 9.07
C LEU A 4 24.85 11.72 8.98
N LYS A 5 24.89 12.68 8.04
CA LYS A 5 23.81 13.66 7.86
C LYS A 5 22.50 12.92 7.65
N LYS A 6 21.43 13.34 8.34
CA LYS A 6 20.06 12.77 8.26
C LYS A 6 19.57 12.54 6.82
N ALA A 7 20.01 13.35 5.86
CA ALA A 7 19.73 13.19 4.44
C ALA A 7 20.32 11.91 3.79
N GLN A 8 21.28 11.24 4.43
CA GLN A 8 21.91 9.99 3.96
C GLN A 8 21.26 8.74 4.58
N LEU A 9 20.36 8.89 5.56
CA LEU A 9 19.59 7.81 6.18
C LEU A 9 18.23 7.59 5.50
N LEU A 10 17.80 8.52 4.65
CA LEU A 10 16.59 8.38 3.85
C LEU A 10 16.89 7.48 2.64
N PHE A 11 16.18 6.36 2.55
CA PHE A 11 16.30 5.36 1.48
C PHE A 11 16.04 5.95 0.08
N PHE A 12 15.35 7.10 0.00
CA PHE A 12 15.06 7.81 -1.24
C PHE A 12 15.79 9.15 -1.31
N ARG A 13 16.89 9.16 -2.08
CA ARG A 13 17.68 10.37 -2.39
C ARG A 13 17.00 11.24 -3.46
N ASP A 14 16.14 10.64 -4.28
CA ASP A 14 15.51 11.30 -5.42
C ASP A 14 14.14 11.90 -5.07
N PRO A 15 13.91 13.20 -5.34
CA PRO A 15 12.66 13.89 -5.00
C PRO A 15 11.45 13.31 -5.73
N LEU A 16 11.65 12.74 -6.92
CA LEU A 16 10.61 12.05 -7.69
C LEU A 16 10.12 10.79 -6.99
N SER A 17 11.04 9.95 -6.49
CA SER A 17 10.66 8.73 -5.79
C SER A 17 9.92 9.04 -4.50
N ARG A 18 10.35 10.06 -3.75
CA ARG A 18 9.63 10.54 -2.57
C ARG A 18 8.19 10.97 -2.92
N PHE A 19 8.02 11.72 -4.01
CA PHE A 19 6.70 12.14 -4.47
C PHE A 19 5.81 10.95 -4.88
N ILE A 20 6.36 9.98 -5.62
CA ILE A 20 5.62 8.77 -6.02
C ILE A 20 5.14 7.99 -4.79
N TRP A 21 6.04 7.71 -3.85
CA TRP A 21 5.69 6.97 -2.63
C TRP A 21 4.73 7.73 -1.71
N GLN A 22 4.83 9.06 -1.64
CA GLN A 22 4.01 9.88 -0.75
C GLN A 22 2.64 10.26 -1.33
N TYR A 23 2.47 10.28 -2.66
CA TYR A 23 1.22 10.69 -3.32
C TYR A 23 0.58 9.60 -4.17
N VAL A 24 1.35 8.94 -5.04
CA VAL A 24 0.82 7.92 -5.96
C VAL A 24 0.44 6.67 -5.18
N PHE A 25 1.26 6.28 -4.19
CA PHE A 25 0.97 5.10 -3.39
C PHE A 25 -0.31 5.20 -2.53
N PRO A 26 -0.55 6.27 -1.73
CA PRO A 26 -1.80 6.37 -0.97
C PRO A 26 -3.03 6.48 -1.87
N LEU A 27 -2.91 7.10 -3.05
CA LEU A 27 -3.97 7.09 -4.05
C LEU A 27 -4.24 5.67 -4.56
N GLN A 28 -3.19 4.94 -4.93
CA GLN A 28 -3.27 3.52 -5.36
C GLN A 28 -3.87 2.64 -4.25
N PHE A 29 -3.49 2.88 -3.00
CA PHE A 29 -4.00 2.16 -1.85
C PHE A 29 -5.49 2.45 -1.63
N ALA A 30 -5.92 3.72 -1.68
CA ALA A 30 -7.33 4.07 -1.52
C ALA A 30 -8.19 3.49 -2.65
N LEU A 31 -7.76 3.66 -3.91
CA LEU A 31 -8.47 3.14 -5.08
C LEU A 31 -8.48 1.60 -5.10
N GLY A 32 -7.36 0.97 -4.77
CA GLY A 32 -7.23 -0.48 -4.71
C GLY A 32 -8.03 -1.10 -3.55
N LEU A 33 -8.02 -0.47 -2.38
CA LEU A 33 -8.82 -0.93 -1.23
C LEU A 33 -10.31 -0.81 -1.55
N LEU A 34 -10.76 0.34 -2.05
CA LEU A 34 -12.17 0.57 -2.41
C LEU A 34 -12.61 -0.35 -3.56
N GLY A 35 -11.84 -0.43 -4.64
CA GLY A 35 -12.16 -1.24 -5.81
C GLY A 35 -12.26 -2.73 -5.48
N ASN A 36 -11.27 -3.28 -4.76
CA ASN A 36 -11.26 -4.70 -4.42
C ASN A 36 -12.29 -5.06 -3.33
N SER A 37 -12.56 -4.15 -2.39
CA SER A 37 -13.62 -4.35 -1.39
C SER A 37 -15.01 -4.32 -2.01
N LEU A 38 -15.27 -3.39 -2.93
CA LEU A 38 -16.53 -3.34 -3.69
C LEU A 38 -16.69 -4.59 -4.56
N ASN A 39 -15.61 -5.06 -5.18
CA ASN A 39 -15.64 -6.26 -6.01
C ASN A 39 -16.03 -7.49 -5.17
N LEU A 40 -15.44 -7.67 -3.99
CA LEU A 40 -15.82 -8.72 -3.04
C LEU A 40 -17.25 -8.55 -2.52
N TRP A 41 -17.69 -7.31 -2.24
CA TRP A 41 -19.05 -7.03 -1.76
C TRP A 41 -20.12 -7.39 -2.79
N VAL A 42 -19.91 -6.98 -4.04
CA VAL A 42 -20.80 -7.29 -5.17
C VAL A 42 -20.85 -8.80 -5.36
N LEU A 43 -19.70 -9.47 -5.33
CA LEU A 43 -19.63 -10.91 -5.48
C LEU A 43 -20.31 -11.68 -4.34
N ALA A 44 -20.14 -11.21 -3.10
CA ALA A 44 -20.78 -11.79 -1.93
C ALA A 44 -22.30 -11.58 -1.92
N SER A 45 -22.79 -10.57 -2.63
CA SER A 45 -24.22 -10.29 -2.80
C SER A 45 -24.83 -11.06 -3.99
N ASP A 46 -24.02 -11.71 -4.82
CA ASP A 46 -24.49 -12.48 -5.97
C ASP A 46 -24.80 -13.91 -5.53
N GLU A 47 -26.06 -14.33 -5.64
CA GLU A 47 -26.54 -15.65 -5.21
C GLU A 47 -26.17 -16.78 -6.19
N VAL A 48 -25.62 -16.46 -7.36
CA VAL A 48 -25.31 -17.43 -8.43
C VAL A 48 -23.80 -17.71 -8.46
N PRO A 49 -23.34 -18.87 -7.95
CA PRO A 49 -21.92 -19.21 -8.01
C PRO A 49 -21.52 -19.48 -9.46
N ASN A 50 -20.64 -18.64 -10.00
CA ASN A 50 -20.09 -18.78 -11.34
C ASN A 50 -18.55 -18.86 -11.25
N ILE A 51 -17.92 -19.61 -12.14
CA ILE A 51 -16.45 -19.78 -12.12
C ILE A 51 -15.73 -18.45 -12.34
N ALA A 52 -16.32 -17.56 -13.16
CA ALA A 52 -15.77 -16.23 -13.39
C ALA A 52 -15.87 -15.34 -12.14
N SER A 53 -16.92 -15.48 -11.32
CA SER A 53 -17.02 -14.74 -10.07
C SER A 53 -15.97 -15.21 -9.07
N ASP A 54 -15.77 -16.53 -8.93
CA ASP A 54 -14.74 -17.10 -8.03
C ASP A 54 -13.32 -16.64 -8.39
N MET A 55 -12.96 -16.64 -9.69
CA MET A 55 -11.69 -16.09 -10.15
C MET A 55 -11.56 -14.58 -9.85
N LEU A 56 -12.64 -13.82 -10.01
CA LEU A 56 -12.64 -12.37 -9.73
C LEU A 56 -12.46 -12.09 -8.23
N ALA A 57 -13.06 -12.90 -7.36
CA ALA A 57 -12.87 -12.85 -5.91
C ALA A 57 -11.43 -13.19 -5.52
N ALA A 58 -10.86 -14.22 -6.12
CA ALA A 58 -9.47 -14.61 -5.86
C ALA A 58 -8.50 -13.49 -6.26
N VAL A 59 -8.73 -12.82 -7.39
CA VAL A 59 -7.93 -11.67 -7.84
C VAL A 59 -8.07 -10.49 -6.89
N SER A 60 -9.29 -10.11 -6.50
CA SER A 60 -9.49 -8.98 -5.58
C SER A 60 -8.92 -9.24 -4.19
N PHE A 61 -8.96 -10.50 -3.73
CA PHE A 61 -8.31 -10.92 -2.50
C PHE A 61 -6.78 -10.84 -2.61
N CYS A 62 -6.20 -11.30 -3.73
CA CYS A 62 -4.76 -11.18 -3.99
C CYS A 62 -4.30 -9.72 -4.04
N ASP A 63 -5.07 -8.83 -4.64
CA ASP A 63 -4.75 -7.40 -4.67
C ASP A 63 -4.80 -6.77 -3.27
N LEU A 64 -5.78 -7.11 -2.44
CA LEU A 64 -5.85 -6.69 -1.04
C LEU A 64 -4.63 -7.19 -0.25
N ALA A 65 -4.25 -8.46 -0.41
CA ALA A 65 -3.08 -9.03 0.24
C ALA A 65 -1.78 -8.34 -0.22
N PHE A 66 -1.67 -8.04 -1.51
CA PHE A 66 -0.52 -7.32 -2.06
C PHE A 66 -0.43 -5.89 -1.53
N LEU A 67 -1.55 -5.17 -1.44
CA LEU A 67 -1.61 -3.84 -0.83
C LEU A 67 -1.21 -3.87 0.65
N LEU A 68 -1.60 -4.90 1.39
CA LEU A 68 -1.20 -5.08 2.79
C LEU A 68 0.31 -5.35 2.96
N VAL A 69 0.91 -6.16 2.07
CA VAL A 69 2.36 -6.42 2.10
C VAL A 69 3.16 -5.18 1.73
N MET A 70 2.62 -4.34 0.84
CA MET A 70 3.27 -3.07 0.47
C MET A 70 3.08 -1.95 1.51
N LEU A 71 2.01 -2.02 2.33
CA LEU A 71 1.71 -1.06 3.40
C LEU A 71 2.92 -0.67 4.30
N PRO A 72 3.72 -1.61 4.84
CA PRO A 72 4.88 -1.27 5.66
C PRO A 72 5.95 -0.50 4.87
N HIS A 73 6.09 -0.76 3.57
CA HIS A 73 7.04 -0.06 2.72
C HIS A 73 6.64 1.40 2.52
N CYS A 74 5.34 1.69 2.52
CA CYS A 74 4.78 3.04 2.40
C CYS A 74 4.85 3.81 3.72
N LEU A 75 4.55 3.14 4.83
CA LEU A 75 4.72 3.72 6.17
C LEU A 75 6.18 4.10 6.43
N ALA A 76 7.14 3.31 5.94
CA ALA A 76 8.56 3.63 6.01
C ALA A 76 8.95 4.86 5.16
N ALA A 77 8.17 5.21 4.14
CA ALA A 77 8.38 6.42 3.34
C ALA A 77 7.75 7.69 3.97
N PHE A 78 6.85 7.54 4.94
CA PHE A 78 6.29 8.66 5.71
C PHE A 78 7.26 9.10 6.81
N ASP A 79 7.84 10.29 6.64
CA ASP A 79 8.79 10.94 7.56
C ASP A 79 8.25 11.10 9.00
N THR A 80 6.94 11.04 9.19
CA THR A 80 6.25 11.11 10.50
C THR A 80 6.46 9.87 11.38
N ILE A 81 6.74 8.69 10.81
CA ILE A 81 7.07 7.46 11.56
C ILE A 81 8.58 7.26 11.63
N ALA A 82 9.33 7.69 10.61
CA ALA A 82 10.80 7.64 10.59
C ALA A 82 11.46 8.49 11.71
N TYR A 83 10.73 9.46 12.27
CA TYR A 83 11.17 10.31 13.38
C TYR A 83 10.48 10.03 14.71
N ASP A 84 9.55 9.08 14.79
CA ASP A 84 8.92 8.77 16.07
C ASP A 84 9.87 7.94 16.92
N VAL A 85 10.19 8.46 18.11
CA VAL A 85 11.23 7.95 19.02
C VAL A 85 10.82 6.60 19.65
N THR A 86 9.59 6.16 19.42
CA THR A 86 9.01 4.93 19.96
C THR A 86 9.52 3.66 19.25
N PHE A 87 10.03 3.78 18.02
CA PHE A 87 10.54 2.63 17.23
C PHE A 87 12.06 2.63 17.06
N ARG A 88 12.79 3.44 17.83
CA ARG A 88 14.27 3.46 17.79
C ARG A 88 14.91 2.51 18.77
#